data_AF-A0A967H725-F1
#
_entry.id   AF-A0A967H725-F1
#
_cell.length_a   1.000
_cell.length_b   1.000
_cell.length_c   1.000
_cell.angle_alpha   90.00
_cell.angle_beta   90.00
_cell.angle_gamma   90.00
#
_symmetry.space_group_name_H-M   'P 1'
#
loop_
_entity.id
_entity.type
_entity.pdbx_description
1 polymer ?
#
loop_
_entity_poly.entity_id
_entity_poly.type
_entity_poly.pdbx_seq_one_letter_code
_entity_poly.pdbx_strand_id
1 'polypeptide(L)' 'EALRDESQEDEREMRAKQWDLNYISLDGNIGCMVNGAGLAMATMDLIKLHGGEPANFLD' A
#
# COMPACT_ATOMS: atom_id res chain seq x y z
N GLU A 1 2.14 -13.44 -18.69
CA GLU A 1 1.28 -14.02 -17.65
C GLU A 1 1.51 -15.50 -17.35
N ALA A 2 1.97 -16.34 -18.28
CA ALA A 2 2.15 -17.78 -18.05
C ALA A 2 3.21 -18.20 -16.99
N LEU A 3 3.87 -17.24 -16.34
CA LEU A 3 4.86 -17.45 -15.26
C LEU A 3 4.44 -16.80 -13.94
N ARG A 4 3.24 -16.20 -13.86
CA ARG A 4 2.75 -15.53 -12.65
C ARG A 4 2.14 -16.57 -11.72
N ASP A 5 2.67 -16.67 -10.51
CA ASP A 5 2.16 -17.54 -9.45
C ASP A 5 1.47 -16.70 -8.38
N GLU A 6 0.14 -16.69 -8.40
CA GLU A 6 -0.69 -15.93 -7.47
C GLU A 6 -0.53 -16.41 -6.02
N SER A 7 -0.10 -17.66 -5.78
CA SER A 7 0.12 -18.17 -4.42
C SER A 7 1.31 -17.52 -3.70
N GLN A 8 2.18 -16.83 -4.45
CA GLN A 8 3.36 -16.13 -3.92
C GLN A 8 3.11 -14.63 -3.69
N GLU A 9 1.96 -14.10 -4.09
CA GLU A 9 1.58 -12.70 -3.87
C GLU A 9 0.72 -12.55 -2.61
N ASP A 10 0.77 -11.39 -1.93
CA ASP A 10 -0.11 -11.12 -0.79
C ASP A 10 -1.56 -10.98 -1.28
N GLU A 11 -2.48 -11.70 -0.63
CA GLU A 11 -3.91 -11.72 -0.98
C GLU A 11 -4.52 -10.32 -1.02
N ARG A 12 -4.06 -9.40 -0.17
CA ARG A 12 -4.55 -8.01 -0.11
C ARG A 12 -4.09 -7.19 -1.31
N GLU A 13 -2.83 -7.36 -1.73
CA GLU A 13 -2.31 -6.70 -2.93
C GLU A 13 -3.00 -7.24 -4.19
N MET A 14 -3.20 -8.55 -4.27
CA MET A 14 -3.94 -9.17 -5.36
C MET A 14 -5.38 -8.67 -5.43
N ARG A 15 -6.06 -8.58 -4.28
CA ARG A 15 -7.41 -8.03 -4.22
C ARG A 15 -7.41 -6.58 -4.68
N ALA A 16 -6.48 -5.74 -4.23
CA ALA A 16 -6.39 -4.34 -4.67
C ALA A 16 -6.21 -4.22 -6.18
N LYS A 17 -5.33 -5.04 -6.79
CA LYS A 17 -5.12 -5.08 -8.25
C LYS A 17 -6.40 -5.39 -9.04
N GLN A 18 -7.31 -6.21 -8.51
CA GLN A 18 -8.60 -6.49 -9.17
C GLN A 18 -9.49 -5.24 -9.29
N TRP A 19 -9.27 -4.24 -8.45
CA TRP A 19 -9.99 -2.96 -8.44
C TRP A 19 -9.15 -1.81 -9.01
N ASP A 20 -8.03 -2.12 -9.68
CA ASP A 20 -7.08 -1.14 -10.22
C ASP A 20 -6.47 -0.22 -9.13
N LEU A 21 -6.28 -0.77 -7.93
CA LEU A 21 -5.66 -0.09 -6.79
C LEU A 21 -4.25 -0.65 -6.54
N ASN A 22 -3.31 0.24 -6.18
CA ASN A 22 -1.96 -0.14 -5.78
C ASN A 22 -1.86 -0.14 -4.25
N TYR A 23 -1.97 -1.33 -3.65
CA TYR A 23 -1.86 -1.52 -2.21
C TYR A 23 -0.54 -2.20 -1.86
N ILE A 24 0.11 -1.76 -0.77
CA ILE A 24 1.25 -2.45 -0.13
C ILE A 24 1.02 -2.42 1.38
N SER A 25 1.20 -3.56 2.06
CA SER A 25 1.07 -3.64 3.52
C SER A 25 2.36 -3.20 4.24
N LEU A 26 2.21 -2.46 5.33
CA LEU A 26 3.28 -2.12 6.27
C LEU A 26 2.88 -2.54 7.69
N ASP A 27 3.82 -2.47 8.64
CA ASP A 27 3.63 -2.94 10.03
C ASP A 27 3.05 -1.87 10.99
N GLY A 28 2.58 -0.74 10.45
CA GLY A 28 2.03 0.35 11.25
C GLY A 28 0.57 0.19 11.65
N ASN A 29 0.01 1.25 12.24
CA ASN A 29 -1.36 1.30 12.76
C ASN A 29 -2.20 2.43 12.15
N ILE A 30 -1.63 3.29 11.31
CA ILE A 30 -2.32 4.39 10.64
C ILE A 30 -2.44 4.08 9.14
N GLY A 31 -3.65 3.79 8.66
CA GLY A 31 -3.88 3.57 7.24
C GLY A 31 -3.96 4.87 6.44
N CYS A 32 -3.42 4.88 5.22
CA CYS A 32 -3.54 6.01 4.29
C CYS A 32 -4.19 5.57 2.97
N MET A 33 -4.91 6.50 2.33
CA MET A 33 -5.53 6.33 1.02
C MET A 33 -5.36 7.65 0.27
N VAL A 34 -4.67 7.61 -0.86
CA VAL A 34 -4.18 8.84 -1.49
C VAL A 34 -4.20 8.67 -3.00
N ASN A 35 -4.60 9.69 -3.74
CA ASN A 35 -4.57 9.67 -5.20
C ASN A 35 -3.17 10.06 -5.71
N GLY A 36 -2.39 9.05 -6.07
CA GLY A 36 -1.06 9.18 -6.68
C GLY A 36 0.07 8.75 -5.76
N ALA A 37 0.92 7.86 -6.27
CA ALA A 37 2.05 7.29 -5.55
C ALA A 37 2.98 8.31 -4.88
N GLY A 38 3.23 9.46 -5.53
CA GLY A 38 4.08 10.52 -4.97
C GLY A 38 3.48 11.17 -3.72
N LEU A 39 2.17 11.40 -3.73
CA LEU A 39 1.46 11.96 -2.58
C LEU A 39 1.28 10.91 -1.48
N ALA A 40 1.08 9.65 -1.85
CA ALA A 40 1.01 8.53 -0.90
C ALA A 40 2.33 8.38 -0.13
N MET A 41 3.47 8.40 -0.82
CA MET A 41 4.80 8.38 -0.18
C MET A 41 5.01 9.59 0.73
N ALA A 42 4.70 10.81 0.27
CA ALA A 42 4.84 12.02 1.08
C ALA A 42 3.94 11.99 2.33
N THR A 43 2.74 11.41 2.23
CA THR A 43 1.81 11.26 3.36
C THR A 43 2.36 10.29 4.41
N MET A 44 2.94 9.16 3.98
CA MET A 44 3.60 8.21 4.89
C MET A 44 4.82 8.85 5.58
N ASP A 45 5.64 9.59 4.84
CA ASP A 45 6.79 10.31 5.41
C ASP A 45 6.34 11.33 6.47
N LEU A 46 5.24 12.04 6.21
CA LEU A 46 4.62 12.98 7.16
C LEU A 46 4.11 12.28 8.42
N ILE A 47 3.45 11.13 8.28
CA ILE A 47 2.97 10.33 9.42
C ILE A 47 4.17 9.90 10.28
N LYS A 48 5.22 9.38 9.65
CA LYS A 48 6.44 8.93 10.33
C LYS A 48 7.17 10.09 11.01
N LEU A 49 7.26 11.25 10.37
CA LEU A 49 7.87 12.47 10.92
C LEU A 49 7.17 12.95 12.20
N HIS A 50 5.85 12.75 12.31
CA HIS A 50 5.06 13.10 13.48
C HIS A 50 4.95 11.96 14.51
N GLY A 51 5.75 10.90 14.37
CA GLY A 51 5.82 9.77 15.30
C GLY A 51 4.72 8.73 15.15
N GLY A 52 3.95 8.78 14.06
CA GLY A 52 3.00 7.72 13.70
C GLY A 52 3.67 6.61 12.89
N GLU A 53 3.01 5.45 12.82
CA GLU A 53 3.47 4.32 12.00
C GLU A 53 2.47 4.05 10.88
N PRO A 54 2.82 4.28 9.60
CA PRO A 54 1.93 4.01 8.48
C PRO A 54 1.71 2.50 8.32
N ALA A 55 0.45 2.09 8.19
CA ALA A 55 0.02 0.69 8.11
C ALA A 55 -0.05 0.16 6.68
N ASN A 56 -0.15 1.05 5.70
CA ASN A 56 -0.23 0.66 4.30
C ASN A 56 0.20 1.82 3.40
N PHE A 57 0.52 1.48 2.16
CA PHE A 57 0.52 2.38 1.02
C PHE A 57 -0.71 2.02 0.18
N LEU A 58 -1.48 3.01 -0.24
CA LEU A 58 -2.63 2.82 -1.13
C LEU A 58 -2.74 4.02 -2.07
N ASP A 59 -2.54 3.74 -3.36
CA ASP A 59 -2.84 4.61 -4.50
C ASP A 59 -4.04 4.07 -5.30
#